data_AF-A0A937SGB9-F1
#
_entry.id   AF-A0A937SGB9-F1
#
_cell.length_a   1.000
_cell.length_b   1.000
_cell.length_c   1.000
_cell.angle_alpha   90.00
_cell.angle_beta   90.00
_cell.angle_gamma   90.00
#
_symmetry.space_group_name_H-M   'P 1'
#
loop_
_entity.id
_entity.type
_entity.pdbx_description
1 polymer ?
#
loop_
_entity_poly.entity_id
_entity_poly.type
_entity_poly.pdbx_seq_one_letter_code
_entity_poly.pdbx_strand_id
1 'polypeptide(L)'
;MKAIRVLAIVAVLVGALALPAAAGAAPGAQGGLTVKGLATATCAEAQFIVSVEGAAAPYELTIDFGDGERLTIPGEGMLPAIVAHAYAAGGAYAWQVTATSGDLSGAAGGTLVIGPSVSLTSDPFPPLLPLVDGQASVALTAEVAGGTAPFAYTWTLDGASTSMTDPASPTASATYTAGGTYSASVVVTDGCGLSASDTLAIVVDDPLAEGCHPVAEWIAEAVSSLYPQQAEQLYTCEDIYDYFTGGLTGSQLGFGIMRHAYTLATTIPDLTWEQILDWKLEGSGWGQLVQLDRIAQALGEVGLVELIERVATGENSLGDIRSAARVALRYEADFAAALDLLAGGASNGELGQIYRTAGELGIDPAVVAGYQEMGVRAVELQQAARVAERLGADWASVLEAHAAGESWGSIRRGEAEEAPGPGNSQGQGNGQGQDNGQEPKKNEIQNEVNLRLAEQLAARYGLTIEAVQAMYGTCGGDWGCVRTTLRLQVEQHGRGKPK
;
A
#
# COMPACT_ATOMS: atom_id res chain seq x y z
N MET A 1 -53.15 2.08 57.32
CA MET A 1 -52.46 1.45 58.47
C MET A 1 -51.77 0.18 57.98
N LYS A 2 -50.53 0.30 57.50
CA LYS A 2 -49.68 -0.87 57.18
C LYS A 2 -48.91 -1.23 58.45
N ALA A 3 -49.05 -2.47 58.89
CA ALA A 3 -48.49 -2.97 60.13
C ALA A 3 -46.96 -3.12 60.00
N ILE A 4 -46.21 -2.43 60.84
CA ILE A 4 -44.77 -2.66 61.04
C ILE A 4 -44.63 -4.03 61.72
N ARG A 5 -44.11 -5.04 60.99
CA ARG A 5 -43.72 -6.33 61.55
C ARG A 5 -42.23 -6.30 61.85
N VAL A 6 -41.88 -6.26 63.14
CA VAL A 6 -40.50 -6.49 63.62
C VAL A 6 -40.25 -8.00 63.56
N LEU A 7 -39.54 -8.48 62.54
CA LEU A 7 -39.08 -9.86 62.45
C LEU A 7 -37.65 -9.98 63.00
N ALA A 8 -37.46 -10.83 64.02
CA ALA A 8 -36.14 -11.26 64.46
C ALA A 8 -35.62 -12.33 63.49
N ILE A 9 -34.53 -12.05 62.76
CA ILE A 9 -33.83 -13.03 61.93
C ILE A 9 -32.33 -13.02 62.25
N VAL A 10 -31.80 -14.22 62.43
CA VAL A 10 -30.41 -14.57 62.73
C VAL A 10 -29.50 -14.14 61.58
N ALA A 11 -28.51 -13.29 61.89
CA ALA A 11 -27.50 -12.85 60.94
C ALA A 11 -26.53 -13.99 60.60
N VAL A 12 -26.53 -14.44 59.34
CA VAL A 12 -25.42 -15.21 58.76
C VAL A 12 -24.50 -14.21 58.07
N LEU A 13 -23.33 -13.96 58.66
CA LEU A 13 -22.25 -13.22 58.03
C LEU A 13 -21.73 -14.02 56.82
N VAL A 14 -21.98 -13.54 55.61
CA VAL A 14 -21.22 -13.92 54.42
C VAL A 14 -20.39 -12.72 54.01
N GLY A 15 -19.07 -12.91 53.98
CA GLY A 15 -18.08 -11.87 53.72
C GLY A 15 -18.25 -11.25 52.34
N ALA A 16 -18.24 -9.92 52.31
CA ALA A 16 -18.19 -9.13 51.09
C ALA A 16 -16.82 -8.46 50.95
N LEU A 17 -16.28 -8.59 49.74
CA LEU A 17 -15.06 -7.96 49.25
C LEU A 17 -15.07 -6.44 49.40
N ALA A 18 -13.87 -5.89 49.63
CA ALA A 18 -13.60 -4.47 49.67
C ALA A 18 -13.70 -3.81 48.28
N LEU A 19 -14.25 -2.59 48.24
CA LEU A 19 -13.88 -1.39 47.45
C LEU A 19 -15.10 -0.43 47.30
N PRO A 20 -14.92 0.86 46.97
CA PRO A 20 -13.98 1.85 47.50
C PRO A 20 -14.68 2.91 48.37
N ALA A 21 -13.89 3.70 49.10
CA ALA A 21 -14.36 4.88 49.83
C ALA A 21 -14.85 5.97 48.85
N ALA A 22 -16.07 6.45 49.05
CA ALA A 22 -16.55 7.69 48.43
C ALA A 22 -16.75 8.76 49.51
N ALA A 23 -15.86 9.75 49.44
CA ALA A 23 -16.02 11.16 49.79
C ALA A 23 -16.75 11.52 51.10
N GLY A 24 -15.95 12.00 52.05
CA GLY A 24 -16.45 12.67 53.23
C GLY A 24 -17.13 14.01 52.92
N ALA A 25 -18.10 14.34 53.76
CA ALA A 25 -18.40 15.71 54.12
C ALA A 25 -18.14 15.87 55.62
N ALA A 26 -17.25 16.79 55.97
CA ALA A 26 -17.10 17.38 57.30
C ALA A 26 -16.70 18.86 57.10
N PRO A 27 -16.88 19.80 58.04
CA PRO A 27 -17.58 19.73 59.33
C PRO A 27 -18.61 20.87 59.55
N GLY A 28 -19.60 20.64 60.41
CA GLY A 28 -20.42 21.71 61.00
C GLY A 28 -20.42 21.56 62.52
N ALA A 29 -19.43 22.13 63.19
CA ALA A 29 -19.33 22.10 64.65
C ALA A 29 -20.28 23.10 65.31
N GLN A 30 -21.42 22.62 65.77
CA GLN A 30 -22.11 23.06 66.99
C GLN A 30 -22.78 21.80 67.59
N GLY A 31 -22.09 21.09 68.49
CA GLY A 31 -22.66 20.00 69.31
C GLY A 31 -23.55 18.96 68.61
N GLY A 32 -23.34 18.65 67.33
CA GLY A 32 -24.28 17.85 66.53
C GLY A 32 -24.19 16.33 66.74
N LEU A 33 -25.23 15.62 66.33
CA LEU A 33 -25.27 14.16 66.34
C LEU A 33 -24.38 13.59 65.24
N THR A 34 -23.65 12.50 65.54
CA THR A 34 -22.94 11.73 64.51
C THR A 34 -23.85 10.63 64.00
N VAL A 35 -24.30 10.74 62.75
CA VAL A 35 -25.17 9.75 62.11
C VAL A 35 -24.33 8.91 61.14
N LYS A 36 -24.48 7.58 61.21
CA LYS A 36 -23.93 6.65 60.21
C LYS A 36 -25.10 5.89 59.62
N GLY A 37 -25.18 5.87 58.29
CA GLY A 37 -26.16 5.08 57.56
C GLY A 37 -25.45 4.12 56.61
N LEU A 38 -25.95 2.89 56.51
CA LEU A 38 -25.56 1.92 55.50
C LEU A 38 -26.81 1.44 54.79
N ALA A 39 -26.81 1.49 53.46
CA ALA A 39 -27.89 0.94 52.64
C ALA A 39 -27.39 -0.28 51.86
N THR A 40 -28.15 -1.37 51.89
CA THR A 40 -27.89 -2.59 51.11
C THR A 40 -29.17 -3.00 50.39
N ALA A 41 -29.07 -3.67 49.24
CA ALA A 41 -30.23 -4.16 48.51
C ALA A 41 -30.09 -5.65 48.15
N THR A 42 -31.22 -6.34 48.18
CA THR A 42 -31.40 -7.72 47.69
C THR A 42 -32.63 -7.78 46.77
N CYS A 43 -32.95 -8.94 46.20
CA CYS A 43 -34.11 -9.07 45.29
C CYS A 43 -35.47 -8.67 45.88
N ALA A 44 -35.63 -8.68 47.20
CA ALA A 44 -36.93 -8.40 47.80
C ALA A 44 -37.10 -6.93 48.18
N GLU A 45 -36.12 -6.36 48.90
CA GLU A 45 -36.19 -5.00 49.47
C GLU A 45 -34.77 -4.45 49.76
N ALA A 46 -34.65 -3.13 49.83
CA ALA A 46 -33.49 -2.43 50.36
C ALA A 46 -33.55 -2.36 51.90
N GLN A 47 -32.40 -2.48 52.56
CA GLN A 47 -32.25 -2.32 54.01
C GLN A 47 -31.37 -1.13 54.35
N PHE A 48 -31.86 -0.28 55.24
CA PHE A 48 -31.17 0.89 55.78
C PHE A 48 -30.86 0.64 57.25
N ILE A 49 -29.56 0.59 57.58
CA ILE A 49 -29.05 0.44 58.95
C ILE A 49 -28.54 1.80 59.38
N VAL A 50 -29.20 2.40 60.38
CA VAL A 50 -28.88 3.74 60.88
C VAL A 50 -28.42 3.66 62.33
N SER A 51 -27.24 4.20 62.63
CA SER A 51 -26.77 4.42 63.99
C SER A 51 -26.54 5.91 64.25
N VAL A 52 -26.81 6.33 65.48
CA VAL A 52 -26.64 7.72 65.93
C VAL A 52 -25.83 7.69 67.23
N GLU A 53 -24.79 8.52 67.28
CA GLU A 53 -23.93 8.71 68.43
C GLU A 53 -23.92 10.21 68.83
N GLY A 54 -23.72 10.52 70.11
CA GLY A 54 -23.47 11.89 70.58
C GLY A 54 -24.52 12.52 71.51
N ALA A 55 -25.67 11.88 71.75
CA ALA A 55 -26.66 12.36 72.73
C ALA A 55 -27.38 11.20 73.48
N ALA A 56 -28.25 11.53 74.42
CA ALA A 56 -29.18 10.58 75.03
C ALA A 56 -30.51 10.60 74.24
N ALA A 57 -31.17 9.44 74.15
CA ALA A 57 -32.52 9.34 73.59
C ALA A 57 -33.49 10.30 74.31
N PRO A 58 -34.57 10.79 73.66
CA PRO A 58 -35.14 10.31 72.40
C PRO A 58 -34.46 10.83 71.12
N TYR A 59 -34.49 10.01 70.07
CA TYR A 59 -34.02 10.34 68.72
C TYR A 59 -35.16 10.29 67.71
N GLU A 60 -35.41 11.38 67.00
CA GLU A 60 -36.33 11.39 65.85
C GLU A 60 -35.52 11.23 64.57
N LEU A 61 -35.82 10.19 63.78
CA LEU A 61 -35.15 9.91 62.52
C LEU A 61 -36.08 10.22 61.37
N THR A 62 -35.59 10.89 60.32
CA THR A 62 -36.27 11.03 59.03
C THR A 62 -35.38 10.46 57.94
N ILE A 63 -35.85 9.43 57.25
CA ILE A 63 -35.18 8.78 56.13
C ILE A 63 -35.90 9.20 54.84
N ASP A 64 -35.16 9.78 53.91
CA ASP A 64 -35.55 9.98 52.52
C ASP A 64 -34.91 8.87 51.68
N PHE A 65 -35.73 8.06 51.00
CA PHE A 65 -35.24 6.91 50.23
C PHE A 65 -34.77 7.30 48.83
N GLY A 66 -34.93 8.56 48.42
CA GLY A 66 -34.49 9.07 47.12
C GLY A 66 -35.43 8.76 45.95
N ASP A 67 -36.55 8.08 46.19
CA ASP A 67 -37.63 7.82 45.22
C ASP A 67 -38.86 8.72 45.43
N GLY A 68 -38.73 9.72 46.31
CA GLY A 68 -39.80 10.62 46.71
C GLY A 68 -40.58 10.18 47.95
N GLU A 69 -40.34 8.96 48.46
CA GLU A 69 -40.89 8.51 49.73
C GLU A 69 -40.00 8.86 50.92
N ARG A 70 -40.63 9.17 52.06
CA ARG A 70 -39.94 9.47 53.33
C ARG A 70 -40.59 8.72 54.49
N LEU A 71 -39.76 8.29 55.44
CA LEU A 71 -40.19 7.67 56.68
C LEU A 71 -39.66 8.46 57.88
N THR A 72 -40.56 8.87 58.78
CA THR A 72 -40.18 9.45 60.08
C THR A 72 -40.42 8.43 61.19
N ILE A 73 -39.38 8.14 61.96
CA ILE A 73 -39.40 7.26 63.12
C ILE A 73 -39.32 8.12 64.39
N PRO A 74 -40.34 8.11 65.25
CA PRO A 74 -40.37 8.95 66.44
C PRO A 74 -39.39 8.48 67.52
N GLY A 75 -39.11 9.40 68.44
CA GLY A 75 -38.16 9.38 69.58
C GLY A 75 -37.92 8.10 70.41
N GLU A 76 -38.74 7.08 70.27
CA GLU A 76 -38.79 5.91 71.17
C GLU A 76 -38.07 4.67 70.59
N GLY A 77 -37.45 4.78 69.41
CA GLY A 77 -36.80 3.67 68.71
C GLY A 77 -35.47 3.20 69.33
N MET A 78 -35.23 1.89 69.27
CA MET A 78 -33.92 1.29 69.58
C MET A 78 -32.94 1.51 68.41
N LEU A 79 -31.69 1.88 68.74
CA LEU A 79 -30.59 1.99 67.77
C LEU A 79 -29.68 0.75 67.83
N PRO A 80 -29.10 0.30 66.69
CA PRO A 80 -29.29 0.86 65.35
C PRO A 80 -30.69 0.57 64.80
N ALA A 81 -31.28 1.54 64.09
CA ALA A 81 -32.55 1.36 63.42
C ALA A 81 -32.34 0.59 62.11
N ILE A 82 -33.15 -0.44 61.87
CA ILE A 82 -33.12 -1.22 60.63
C ILE A 82 -34.47 -1.03 59.93
N VAL A 83 -34.44 -0.45 58.74
CA VAL A 83 -35.63 -0.10 57.96
C VAL A 83 -35.56 -0.78 56.61
N ALA A 84 -36.63 -1.48 56.23
CA ALA A 84 -36.79 -2.04 54.90
C ALA A 84 -37.60 -1.08 54.01
N HIS A 85 -37.21 -0.97 52.74
CA HIS A 85 -37.92 -0.17 51.73
C HIS A 85 -37.91 -0.89 50.38
N ALA A 86 -39.04 -0.86 49.67
CA ALA A 86 -39.19 -1.51 48.38
C ALA A 86 -39.25 -0.46 47.27
N TYR A 87 -38.38 -0.59 46.26
CA TYR A 87 -38.37 0.30 45.10
C TYR A 87 -39.20 -0.29 43.97
N ALA A 88 -40.08 0.53 43.38
CA ALA A 88 -40.99 0.10 42.31
C ALA A 88 -40.30 -0.07 40.94
N ALA A 89 -39.12 0.54 40.75
CA ALA A 89 -38.34 0.47 39.53
C ALA A 89 -36.85 0.27 39.87
N GLY A 90 -36.09 -0.24 38.90
CA GLY A 90 -34.63 -0.17 38.98
C GLY A 90 -34.14 1.27 38.78
N GLY A 91 -32.99 1.60 39.35
CA GLY A 91 -32.40 2.94 39.27
C GLY A 91 -31.37 3.23 40.35
N ALA A 92 -30.73 4.39 40.25
CA ALA A 92 -29.83 4.91 41.27
C ALA A 92 -30.58 5.92 42.15
N TYR A 93 -30.72 5.60 43.44
CA TYR A 93 -31.47 6.37 44.42
C TYR A 93 -30.54 7.04 45.44
N ALA A 94 -30.57 8.37 45.50
CA ALA A 94 -29.82 9.14 46.48
C ALA A 94 -30.62 9.23 47.79
N TRP A 95 -30.25 8.41 48.77
CA TRP A 95 -30.93 8.35 50.06
C TRP A 95 -30.25 9.24 51.09
N GLN A 96 -31.03 9.76 52.04
CA GLN A 96 -30.55 10.59 53.13
C GLN A 96 -31.26 10.24 54.44
N VAL A 97 -30.54 10.19 55.54
CA VAL A 97 -31.10 10.11 56.88
C VAL A 97 -30.72 11.36 57.67
N THR A 98 -31.69 11.94 58.35
CA THR A 98 -31.52 13.04 59.32
C THR A 98 -31.97 12.55 60.69
N ALA A 99 -31.16 12.79 61.72
CA ALA A 99 -31.49 12.51 63.10
C ALA A 99 -31.57 13.81 63.89
N THR A 100 -32.55 13.94 64.79
CA THR A 100 -32.68 15.05 65.74
C THR A 100 -32.85 14.54 67.17
N SER A 101 -32.31 15.27 68.14
CA SER A 101 -32.50 15.03 69.58
C SER A 101 -32.42 16.36 70.32
N GLY A 102 -33.58 16.85 70.79
CA GLY A 102 -33.69 18.24 71.26
C GLY A 102 -33.29 19.22 70.15
N ASP A 103 -32.33 20.10 70.45
CA ASP A 103 -31.79 21.08 69.50
C ASP A 103 -30.64 20.52 68.63
N LEU A 104 -30.22 19.27 68.87
CA LEU A 104 -29.11 18.65 68.13
C LEU A 104 -29.62 17.98 66.87
N SER A 105 -28.86 18.09 65.78
CA SER A 105 -29.15 17.40 64.53
C SER A 105 -27.88 16.81 63.90
N GLY A 106 -28.07 15.82 63.03
CA GLY A 106 -27.01 15.21 62.22
C GLY A 106 -27.60 14.49 61.01
N ALA A 107 -26.80 14.26 59.97
CA ALA A 107 -27.26 13.59 58.77
C ALA A 107 -26.19 12.68 58.14
N ALA A 108 -26.65 11.66 57.42
CA ALA A 108 -25.84 10.79 56.57
C ALA A 108 -26.60 10.47 55.29
N GLY A 109 -25.92 9.99 54.24
CA GLY A 109 -26.56 9.63 52.98
C GLY A 109 -25.61 8.90 52.04
N GLY A 110 -26.15 8.45 50.91
CA GLY A 110 -25.40 7.76 49.88
C GLY A 110 -26.25 7.45 48.64
N THR A 111 -25.69 6.70 47.70
CA THR A 111 -26.41 6.23 46.51
C THR A 111 -26.63 4.73 46.60
N LEU A 112 -27.87 4.29 46.40
CA LEU A 112 -28.25 2.88 46.32
C LEU A 112 -28.68 2.56 44.89
N VAL A 113 -28.06 1.56 44.26
CA VAL A 113 -28.45 1.09 42.92
C VAL A 113 -29.34 -0.13 43.06
N ILE A 114 -30.52 -0.07 42.47
CA ILE A 114 -31.53 -1.14 42.44
C ILE A 114 -31.67 -1.67 41.01
N GLY A 115 -31.65 -2.98 40.83
CA GLY A 115 -31.80 -3.63 39.52
C GLY A 115 -30.57 -3.53 38.63
N PRO A 116 -30.66 -4.06 37.40
CA PRO A 116 -29.59 -3.96 36.42
C PRO A 116 -29.51 -2.54 35.83
N SER A 117 -28.35 -2.21 35.29
CA SER A 117 -28.14 -1.15 34.31
C SER A 117 -27.48 -1.79 33.09
N VAL A 118 -27.75 -1.27 31.90
CA VAL A 118 -27.20 -1.81 30.66
C VAL A 118 -26.70 -0.67 29.78
N SER A 119 -25.54 -0.86 29.17
CA SER A 119 -25.02 -0.04 28.08
C SER A 119 -24.79 -0.90 26.84
N LEU A 120 -25.24 -0.43 25.68
CA LEU A 120 -25.13 -1.14 24.43
C LEU A 120 -23.93 -0.64 23.61
N THR A 121 -23.07 -1.56 23.21
CA THR A 121 -21.92 -1.30 22.33
C THR A 121 -22.02 -2.11 21.05
N SER A 122 -21.22 -1.74 20.04
CA SER A 122 -21.19 -2.42 18.74
C SER A 122 -19.77 -2.67 18.26
N ASP A 123 -19.61 -3.57 17.29
CA ASP A 123 -18.40 -3.71 16.50
C ASP A 123 -18.79 -3.69 15.00
N PRO A 124 -18.40 -2.64 14.26
CA PRO A 124 -17.63 -1.46 14.68
C PRO A 124 -18.45 -0.48 15.56
N PHE A 125 -17.75 0.38 16.34
CA PHE A 125 -18.34 1.49 17.12
C PHE A 125 -17.68 2.84 16.75
N PRO A 126 -18.45 3.88 16.36
CA PRO A 126 -19.89 3.87 16.13
C PRO A 126 -20.28 2.95 14.96
N PRO A 127 -21.51 2.41 14.93
CA PRO A 127 -21.96 1.46 13.91
C PRO A 127 -22.31 2.18 12.59
N LEU A 128 -21.27 2.66 11.90
CA LEU A 128 -21.33 3.22 10.55
C LEU A 128 -20.84 2.13 9.58
N LEU A 129 -21.75 1.57 8.79
CA LEU A 129 -21.49 0.37 8.00
C LEU A 129 -21.71 0.66 6.50
N PRO A 130 -20.71 0.52 5.64
CA PRO A 130 -20.95 0.51 4.19
C PRO A 130 -21.59 -0.82 3.78
N LEU A 131 -22.52 -0.81 2.83
CA LEU A 131 -22.90 -2.02 2.11
C LEU A 131 -21.74 -2.51 1.26
N VAL A 132 -21.35 -3.77 1.45
CA VAL A 132 -20.36 -4.49 0.63
C VAL A 132 -21.08 -5.70 0.05
N ASP A 133 -21.06 -5.85 -1.27
CA ASP A 133 -21.79 -6.91 -1.98
C ASP A 133 -23.30 -6.96 -1.61
N GLY A 134 -23.88 -5.78 -1.37
CA GLY A 134 -25.28 -5.63 -0.98
C GLY A 134 -25.61 -6.02 0.47
N GLN A 135 -24.59 -6.19 1.34
CA GLN A 135 -24.79 -6.54 2.74
C GLN A 135 -23.90 -5.72 3.69
N ALA A 136 -24.41 -5.44 4.89
CA ALA A 136 -23.67 -4.85 6.00
C ALA A 136 -24.01 -5.58 7.29
N SER A 137 -23.02 -5.98 8.09
CA SER A 137 -23.23 -6.71 9.34
C SER A 137 -22.65 -5.98 10.54
N VAL A 138 -23.32 -6.10 11.69
CA VAL A 138 -22.88 -5.53 12.97
C VAL A 138 -23.02 -6.55 14.08
N ALA A 139 -22.03 -6.59 14.97
CA ALA A 139 -22.09 -7.30 16.24
C ALA A 139 -22.43 -6.32 17.36
N LEU A 140 -23.30 -6.73 18.28
CA LEU A 140 -23.80 -5.92 19.39
C LEU A 140 -23.52 -6.63 20.71
N THR A 141 -23.13 -5.87 21.73
CA THR A 141 -22.87 -6.37 23.08
C THR A 141 -23.58 -5.52 24.12
N ALA A 142 -24.39 -6.15 24.96
CA ALA A 142 -25.04 -5.55 26.12
C ALA A 142 -24.14 -5.70 27.35
N GLU A 143 -23.57 -4.60 27.82
CA GLU A 143 -22.74 -4.56 29.02
C GLU A 143 -23.63 -4.28 30.24
N VAL A 144 -23.79 -5.28 31.12
CA VAL A 144 -24.67 -5.20 32.29
C VAL A 144 -23.86 -4.92 33.55
N ALA A 145 -24.32 -3.95 34.36
CA ALA A 145 -23.80 -3.68 35.70
C ALA A 145 -24.92 -3.66 36.74
N GLY A 146 -24.64 -4.15 37.95
CA GLY A 146 -25.66 -4.31 39.00
C GLY A 146 -26.59 -5.49 38.75
N GLY A 147 -27.77 -5.46 39.36
CA GLY A 147 -28.78 -6.53 39.27
C GLY A 147 -28.37 -7.87 39.90
N THR A 148 -29.28 -8.85 39.84
CA THR A 148 -29.05 -10.21 40.35
C THR A 148 -29.14 -11.24 39.22
N ALA A 149 -28.13 -12.10 39.06
CA ALA A 149 -28.17 -13.18 38.08
C ALA A 149 -29.25 -14.25 38.43
N PRO A 150 -29.79 -14.99 37.44
CA PRO A 150 -29.48 -14.94 36.01
C PRO A 150 -30.12 -13.75 35.30
N PHE A 151 -29.51 -13.33 34.18
CA PHE A 151 -30.05 -12.27 33.32
C PHE A 151 -30.74 -12.87 32.08
N ALA A 152 -31.82 -12.22 31.64
CA ALA A 152 -32.52 -12.52 30.40
C ALA A 152 -32.50 -11.29 29.48
N TYR A 153 -32.20 -11.50 28.20
CA TYR A 153 -32.02 -10.46 27.19
C TYR A 153 -33.15 -10.51 26.16
N THR A 154 -33.71 -9.36 25.82
CA THR A 154 -34.68 -9.22 24.73
C THR A 154 -34.16 -8.19 23.75
N TRP A 155 -33.73 -8.67 22.58
CA TRP A 155 -33.14 -7.85 21.53
C TRP A 155 -34.20 -7.43 20.51
N THR A 156 -34.17 -6.16 20.09
CA THR A 156 -34.95 -5.64 18.97
C THR A 156 -34.00 -5.01 17.97
N LEU A 157 -34.00 -5.51 16.74
CA LEU A 157 -33.10 -5.10 15.67
C LEU A 157 -33.97 -4.70 14.48
N ASP A 158 -34.31 -3.41 14.38
CA ASP A 158 -35.16 -2.92 13.31
C ASP A 158 -34.44 -3.00 11.94
N GLY A 159 -35.21 -3.15 10.87
CA GLY A 159 -34.68 -3.14 9.49
C GLY A 159 -33.69 -4.26 9.13
N ALA A 160 -33.29 -5.11 10.08
CA ALA A 160 -32.37 -6.22 9.84
C ALA A 160 -33.02 -7.25 8.92
N SER A 161 -32.34 -7.60 7.83
CA SER A 161 -32.78 -8.69 6.94
C SER A 161 -32.59 -10.05 7.59
N THR A 162 -31.55 -10.20 8.41
CA THR A 162 -31.31 -11.38 9.24
C THR A 162 -30.72 -10.94 10.58
N SER A 163 -31.00 -11.71 11.63
CA SER A 163 -30.48 -11.44 12.97
C SER A 163 -30.24 -12.73 13.76
N MET A 164 -29.22 -12.73 14.61
CA MET A 164 -28.98 -13.80 15.59
C MET A 164 -29.05 -13.22 16.99
N THR A 165 -29.97 -13.74 17.81
CA THR A 165 -30.23 -13.31 19.19
C THR A 165 -30.51 -14.52 20.06
N ASP A 166 -30.06 -14.50 21.31
CA ASP A 166 -30.36 -15.54 22.31
C ASP A 166 -30.80 -14.87 23.62
N PRO A 167 -31.97 -15.24 24.20
CA PRO A 167 -32.43 -14.69 25.47
C PRO A 167 -31.49 -14.89 26.67
N ALA A 168 -30.54 -15.81 26.60
CA ALA A 168 -29.52 -16.00 27.64
C ALA A 168 -28.17 -15.33 27.31
N SER A 169 -28.04 -14.71 26.13
CA SER A 169 -26.78 -14.13 25.65
C SER A 169 -26.76 -12.60 25.71
N PRO A 170 -25.68 -11.99 26.22
CA PRO A 170 -25.45 -10.55 26.15
C PRO A 170 -25.01 -10.08 24.75
N THR A 171 -24.96 -10.95 23.76
CA THR A 171 -24.55 -10.59 22.39
C THR A 171 -25.64 -10.87 21.37
N ALA A 172 -25.67 -10.03 20.33
CA ALA A 172 -26.53 -10.19 19.17
C ALA A 172 -25.78 -9.78 17.88
N SER A 173 -26.30 -10.17 16.73
CA SER A 173 -25.83 -9.67 15.43
C SER A 173 -26.98 -9.42 14.49
N ALA A 174 -26.79 -8.46 13.58
CA ALA A 174 -27.74 -8.07 12.56
C ALA A 174 -27.03 -7.91 11.22
N THR A 175 -27.73 -8.26 10.14
CA THR A 175 -27.32 -7.95 8.77
C THR A 175 -28.39 -7.11 8.09
N TYR A 176 -27.96 -6.12 7.32
CA TYR A 176 -28.77 -5.19 6.55
C TYR A 176 -28.46 -5.33 5.06
N THR A 177 -29.46 -5.09 4.21
CA THR A 177 -29.36 -5.19 2.74
C THR A 177 -29.74 -3.90 2.02
N ALA A 178 -30.06 -2.84 2.76
CA ALA A 178 -30.41 -1.54 2.22
C ALA A 178 -29.77 -0.44 3.07
N GLY A 179 -29.42 0.67 2.43
CA GLY A 179 -28.97 1.87 3.12
C GLY A 179 -30.07 2.51 3.95
N GLY A 180 -29.70 3.10 5.08
CA GLY A 180 -30.64 3.73 5.98
C GLY A 180 -30.11 3.95 7.39
N THR A 181 -30.94 4.56 8.23
CA THR A 181 -30.71 4.65 9.68
C THR A 181 -31.68 3.70 10.38
N TYR A 182 -31.11 2.86 11.23
CA TYR A 182 -31.75 1.82 12.01
C TYR A 182 -31.43 2.03 13.51
N SER A 183 -32.09 1.27 14.37
CA SER A 183 -32.04 1.29 15.82
C SER A 183 -32.03 -0.14 16.40
N ALA A 184 -30.92 -0.51 17.04
CA ALA A 184 -30.84 -1.70 17.87
C ALA A 184 -31.18 -1.36 19.32
N SER A 185 -32.05 -2.13 19.97
CA SER A 185 -32.32 -2.00 21.40
C SER A 185 -32.26 -3.34 22.12
N VAL A 186 -31.91 -3.28 23.40
CA VAL A 186 -31.89 -4.44 24.29
C VAL A 186 -32.62 -4.12 25.58
N VAL A 187 -33.44 -5.05 26.05
CA VAL A 187 -34.02 -5.05 27.40
C VAL A 187 -33.40 -6.19 28.19
N VAL A 188 -32.77 -5.88 29.32
CA VAL A 188 -32.16 -6.84 30.23
C VAL A 188 -33.01 -6.95 31.47
N THR A 189 -33.51 -8.15 31.77
CA THR A 189 -34.23 -8.47 33.00
C THR A 189 -33.34 -9.29 33.92
N ASP A 190 -33.24 -8.92 35.19
CA ASP A 190 -32.49 -9.67 36.20
C ASP A 190 -33.36 -10.76 36.87
N GLY A 191 -32.73 -11.60 37.70
CA GLY A 191 -33.38 -12.70 38.42
C GLY A 191 -34.40 -12.25 39.48
N CYS A 192 -34.45 -10.95 39.80
CA CYS A 192 -35.47 -10.36 40.67
C CYS A 192 -36.67 -9.82 39.86
N GLY A 193 -36.62 -9.85 38.53
CA GLY A 193 -37.65 -9.34 37.63
C GLY A 193 -37.54 -7.84 37.33
N LEU A 194 -36.45 -7.18 37.73
CA LEU A 194 -36.19 -5.78 37.40
C LEU A 194 -35.55 -5.68 36.02
N SER A 195 -35.93 -4.65 35.25
CA SER A 195 -35.47 -4.48 33.87
C SER A 195 -34.78 -3.15 33.64
N ALA A 196 -33.79 -3.16 32.74
CA ALA A 196 -33.18 -1.96 32.16
C ALA A 196 -33.09 -2.11 30.64
N SER A 197 -32.99 -0.99 29.92
CA SER A 197 -32.90 -1.00 28.47
C SER A 197 -31.94 0.04 27.95
N ASP A 198 -31.31 -0.24 26.82
CA ASP A 198 -30.52 0.74 26.07
C ASP A 198 -30.77 0.61 24.57
N THR A 199 -30.46 1.66 23.81
CA THR A 199 -30.71 1.76 22.36
C THR A 199 -29.56 2.44 21.65
N LEU A 200 -29.16 1.88 20.50
CA LEU A 200 -28.06 2.35 19.68
C LEU A 200 -28.54 2.56 18.24
N ALA A 201 -28.27 3.73 17.66
CA ALA A 201 -28.53 3.99 16.25
C ALA A 201 -27.46 3.35 15.37
N ILE A 202 -27.87 2.66 14.31
CA ILE A 202 -27.03 2.02 13.29
C ILE A 202 -27.22 2.77 11.98
N VAL A 203 -26.14 3.16 11.33
CA VAL A 203 -26.19 3.83 10.03
C VAL A 203 -25.57 2.91 8.99
N VAL A 204 -26.38 2.51 8.00
CA VAL A 204 -25.93 1.74 6.85
C VAL A 204 -25.87 2.69 5.67
N ASP A 205 -24.66 2.88 5.14
CA ASP A 205 -24.43 3.66 3.94
C ASP A 205 -24.55 2.74 2.73
N ASP A 206 -25.45 3.09 1.81
CA ASP A 206 -25.58 2.42 0.52
C ASP A 206 -25.01 3.34 -0.55
N PRO A 207 -23.76 3.10 -1.01
CA PRO A 207 -23.13 3.94 -2.02
C PRO A 207 -23.82 3.88 -3.38
N LEU A 208 -24.79 2.96 -3.57
CA LEU A 208 -25.57 2.77 -4.79
C LEU A 208 -27.03 3.28 -4.66
N ALA A 209 -27.45 3.78 -3.49
CA ALA A 209 -28.84 4.18 -3.24
C ALA A 209 -29.29 5.43 -4.01
N GLU A 210 -28.38 6.31 -4.44
CA GLU A 210 -28.68 7.43 -5.34
C GLU A 210 -28.48 7.09 -6.84
N GLY A 211 -28.19 5.82 -7.15
CA GLY A 211 -27.76 5.37 -8.47
C GLY A 211 -26.26 5.15 -8.53
N CYS A 212 -25.67 5.41 -9.70
CA CYS A 212 -24.23 5.29 -9.88
C CYS A 212 -23.47 6.27 -8.98
N HIS A 213 -22.32 5.85 -8.41
CA HIS A 213 -21.39 6.81 -7.81
C HIS A 213 -21.05 7.90 -8.85
N PRO A 214 -21.20 9.20 -8.54
CA PRO A 214 -21.15 10.27 -9.54
C PRO A 214 -19.80 10.35 -10.29
N VAL A 215 -18.70 9.95 -9.63
CA VAL A 215 -17.39 9.85 -10.30
C VAL A 215 -17.30 8.60 -11.19
N ALA A 216 -17.94 7.50 -10.79
CA ALA A 216 -17.97 6.28 -11.61
C ALA A 216 -18.80 6.52 -12.88
N GLU A 217 -19.93 7.22 -12.76
CA GLU A 217 -20.78 7.62 -13.88
C GLU A 217 -20.00 8.50 -14.86
N TRP A 218 -19.32 9.51 -14.34
CA TRP A 218 -18.50 10.40 -15.17
C TRP A 218 -17.38 9.65 -15.89
N ILE A 219 -16.67 8.73 -15.22
CA ILE A 219 -15.59 7.94 -15.87
C ILE A 219 -16.20 7.03 -16.95
N ALA A 220 -17.31 6.34 -16.66
CA ALA A 220 -17.98 5.45 -17.59
C ALA A 220 -18.39 6.19 -18.88
N GLU A 221 -19.01 7.37 -18.74
CA GLU A 221 -19.38 8.23 -19.86
C GLU A 221 -18.14 8.74 -20.61
N ALA A 222 -17.15 9.24 -19.87
CA ALA A 222 -15.94 9.84 -20.44
C ALA A 222 -15.13 8.82 -21.25
N VAL A 223 -14.85 7.64 -20.70
CA VAL A 223 -14.10 6.58 -21.38
C VAL A 223 -14.87 6.07 -22.60
N SER A 224 -16.18 5.82 -22.46
CA SER A 224 -17.03 5.38 -23.58
C SER A 224 -17.07 6.42 -24.71
N SER A 225 -16.87 7.71 -24.41
CA SER A 225 -16.81 8.78 -25.41
C SER A 225 -15.48 8.89 -26.16
N LEU A 226 -14.37 8.36 -25.62
CA LEU A 226 -13.04 8.48 -26.25
C LEU A 226 -12.91 7.68 -27.53
N TYR A 227 -13.56 6.52 -27.60
CA TYR A 227 -13.36 5.54 -28.68
C TYR A 227 -14.69 5.10 -29.31
N PRO A 228 -15.41 6.01 -30.02
CA PRO A 228 -16.72 5.71 -30.59
C PRO A 228 -16.73 4.58 -31.63
N GLN A 229 -15.56 4.10 -32.09
CA GLN A 229 -15.41 2.99 -33.04
C GLN A 229 -14.44 1.88 -32.58
N GLN A 230 -13.83 2.01 -31.39
CA GLN A 230 -12.72 1.15 -30.94
C GLN A 230 -12.82 0.68 -29.48
N ALA A 231 -13.82 1.13 -28.72
CA ALA A 231 -14.08 0.54 -27.40
C ALA A 231 -14.54 -0.91 -27.61
N GLU A 232 -13.68 -1.89 -27.31
CA GLU A 232 -14.06 -3.31 -27.40
C GLU A 232 -15.27 -3.61 -26.49
N GLN A 233 -15.52 -2.78 -25.46
CA GLN A 233 -16.72 -2.76 -24.62
C GLN A 233 -17.08 -1.32 -24.18
N LEU A 234 -18.38 -1.01 -24.07
CA LEU A 234 -18.87 0.21 -23.41
C LEU A 234 -18.80 0.02 -21.90
N TYR A 235 -18.20 0.96 -21.17
CA TYR A 235 -18.17 0.91 -19.71
C TYR A 235 -19.48 1.42 -19.14
N THR A 236 -20.11 0.61 -18.31
CA THR A 236 -21.20 1.04 -17.44
C THR A 236 -20.64 1.63 -16.15
N CYS A 237 -21.50 2.33 -15.43
CA CYS A 237 -21.21 2.71 -14.05
C CYS A 237 -20.73 1.54 -13.20
N GLU A 238 -21.45 0.42 -13.29
CA GLU A 238 -21.23 -0.77 -12.45
C GLU A 238 -19.83 -1.32 -12.70
N ASP A 239 -19.42 -1.40 -13.97
CA ASP A 239 -18.06 -1.81 -14.33
C ASP A 239 -16.99 -0.94 -13.67
N ILE A 240 -17.15 0.39 -13.72
CA ILE A 240 -16.20 1.34 -13.12
C ILE A 240 -16.19 1.22 -11.59
N TYR A 241 -17.34 1.00 -10.98
CA TYR A 241 -17.44 0.80 -9.54
C TYR A 241 -16.81 -0.53 -9.11
N ASP A 242 -16.93 -1.58 -9.92
CA ASP A 242 -16.30 -2.87 -9.68
C ASP A 242 -14.77 -2.81 -9.80
N TYR A 243 -14.24 -2.01 -10.74
CA TYR A 243 -12.81 -1.67 -10.74
C TYR A 243 -12.38 -0.97 -9.44
N PHE A 244 -13.22 -0.08 -8.90
CA PHE A 244 -12.94 0.64 -7.67
C PHE A 244 -12.90 -0.27 -6.43
N THR A 245 -13.88 -1.16 -6.29
CA THR A 245 -13.94 -2.11 -5.18
C THR A 245 -12.94 -3.26 -5.31
N GLY A 246 -12.33 -3.42 -6.50
CA GLY A 246 -11.35 -4.46 -6.80
C GLY A 246 -11.99 -5.78 -7.22
N GLY A 247 -13.29 -5.79 -7.54
CA GLY A 247 -14.03 -6.99 -7.97
C GLY A 247 -13.50 -7.60 -9.27
N LEU A 248 -13.04 -6.77 -10.21
CA LEU A 248 -12.55 -7.23 -11.53
C LEU A 248 -11.04 -7.49 -11.56
N THR A 249 -10.24 -6.73 -10.83
CA THR A 249 -8.76 -6.73 -10.90
C THR A 249 -8.09 -7.37 -9.70
N GLY A 250 -8.85 -7.75 -8.67
CA GLY A 250 -8.30 -8.23 -7.39
C GLY A 250 -7.54 -7.15 -6.59
N SER A 251 -7.58 -5.89 -7.04
CA SER A 251 -6.93 -4.75 -6.40
C SER A 251 -7.80 -3.50 -6.49
N GLN A 252 -7.99 -2.80 -5.36
CA GLN A 252 -8.81 -1.59 -5.33
C GLN A 252 -8.15 -0.47 -6.16
N LEU A 253 -8.77 -0.09 -7.28
CA LEU A 253 -8.34 1.04 -8.10
C LEU A 253 -9.05 2.32 -7.67
N GLY A 254 -8.35 3.23 -6.99
CA GLY A 254 -8.95 4.53 -6.66
C GLY A 254 -9.35 5.34 -7.91
N PHE A 255 -10.47 6.05 -7.88
CA PHE A 255 -10.95 6.89 -9.00
C PHE A 255 -9.91 7.88 -9.55
N GLY A 256 -8.96 8.32 -8.72
CA GLY A 256 -7.85 9.17 -9.16
C GLY A 256 -6.95 8.50 -10.21
N ILE A 257 -6.71 7.19 -10.10
CA ILE A 257 -5.93 6.40 -11.05
C ILE A 257 -6.66 6.32 -12.38
N MET A 258 -7.93 5.93 -12.36
CA MET A 258 -8.77 5.82 -13.55
C MET A 258 -8.92 7.15 -14.30
N ARG A 259 -9.13 8.25 -13.58
CA ARG A 259 -9.20 9.59 -14.18
C ARG A 259 -7.86 10.01 -14.79
N HIS A 260 -6.74 9.66 -14.18
CA HIS A 260 -5.43 9.95 -14.75
C HIS A 260 -5.16 9.15 -16.02
N ALA A 261 -5.55 7.86 -16.03
CA ALA A 261 -5.49 7.04 -17.24
C ALA A 261 -6.33 7.65 -18.38
N TYR A 262 -7.54 8.12 -18.07
CA TYR A 262 -8.39 8.84 -19.03
C TYR A 262 -7.70 10.10 -19.58
N THR A 263 -7.11 10.93 -18.71
CA THR A 263 -6.35 12.11 -19.16
C THR A 263 -5.20 11.72 -20.09
N LEU A 264 -4.45 10.67 -19.77
CA LEU A 264 -3.36 10.19 -20.63
C LEU A 264 -3.87 9.68 -21.98
N ALA A 265 -4.96 8.91 -21.99
CA ALA A 265 -5.60 8.43 -23.23
C ALA A 265 -5.98 9.59 -24.16
N THR A 266 -6.42 10.73 -23.61
CA THR A 266 -6.74 11.93 -24.43
C THR A 266 -5.51 12.60 -25.05
N THR A 267 -4.32 12.30 -24.55
CA THR A 267 -3.05 12.93 -24.97
C THR A 267 -2.12 11.98 -25.73
N ILE A 268 -2.29 10.67 -25.55
CA ILE A 268 -1.49 9.61 -26.16
C ILE A 268 -2.46 8.79 -27.03
N PRO A 269 -2.70 9.21 -28.28
CA PRO A 269 -3.71 8.60 -29.15
C PRO A 269 -3.37 7.16 -29.58
N ASP A 270 -2.12 6.73 -29.37
CA ASP A 270 -1.62 5.40 -29.74
C ASP A 270 -2.02 4.31 -28.74
N LEU A 271 -2.62 4.66 -27.59
CA LEU A 271 -3.00 3.71 -26.53
C LEU A 271 -4.45 3.86 -26.11
N THR A 272 -5.11 2.72 -25.86
CA THR A 272 -6.45 2.71 -25.27
C THR A 272 -6.39 3.01 -23.76
N TRP A 273 -7.54 3.33 -23.17
CA TRP A 273 -7.64 3.59 -21.74
C TRP A 273 -7.26 2.35 -20.89
N GLU A 274 -7.63 1.17 -21.37
CA GLU A 274 -7.35 -0.13 -20.79
C GLU A 274 -5.85 -0.43 -20.79
N GLN A 275 -5.19 -0.23 -21.93
CA GLN A 275 -3.73 -0.43 -22.04
C GLN A 275 -2.96 0.47 -21.06
N ILE A 276 -3.44 1.70 -20.86
CA ILE A 276 -2.86 2.65 -19.89
C ILE A 276 -3.11 2.20 -18.45
N LEU A 277 -4.27 1.61 -18.15
CA LEU A 277 -4.58 1.05 -16.84
C LEU A 277 -3.78 -0.21 -16.55
N ASP A 278 -3.66 -1.13 -17.50
CA ASP A 278 -2.87 -2.36 -17.37
C ASP A 278 -1.41 -2.04 -17.09
N TRP A 279 -0.83 -1.10 -17.85
CA TRP A 279 0.51 -0.56 -17.57
C TRP A 279 0.66 -0.12 -16.11
N LYS A 280 -0.37 0.51 -15.54
CA LYS A 280 -0.34 0.96 -14.15
C LYS A 280 -0.47 -0.18 -13.15
N LEU A 281 -1.32 -1.16 -13.45
CA LEU A 281 -1.58 -2.34 -12.61
C LEU A 281 -0.38 -3.28 -12.54
N GLU A 282 0.42 -3.36 -13.60
CA GLU A 282 1.70 -4.10 -13.64
C GLU A 282 2.80 -3.44 -12.78
N GLY A 283 2.50 -2.32 -12.13
CA GLY A 283 3.40 -1.61 -11.22
C GLY A 283 4.20 -0.49 -11.89
N SER A 284 4.01 -0.26 -13.18
CA SER A 284 4.75 0.77 -13.90
C SER A 284 4.28 2.20 -13.59
N GLY A 285 5.17 3.16 -13.81
CA GLY A 285 4.94 4.58 -13.50
C GLY A 285 4.35 5.36 -14.67
N TRP A 286 3.46 6.32 -14.38
CA TRP A 286 2.93 7.27 -15.39
C TRP A 286 4.03 8.05 -16.11
N GLY A 287 5.04 8.48 -15.36
CA GLY A 287 6.17 9.22 -15.91
C GLY A 287 7.05 8.39 -16.84
N GLN A 288 7.01 7.06 -16.77
CA GLN A 288 7.71 6.20 -17.72
C GLN A 288 6.95 6.20 -19.04
N LEU A 289 5.63 6.01 -19.01
CA LEU A 289 4.78 6.00 -20.20
C LEU A 289 4.89 7.30 -21.01
N VAL A 290 4.79 8.45 -20.33
CA VAL A 290 4.95 9.78 -20.96
C VAL A 290 6.35 9.99 -21.55
N GLN A 291 7.38 9.39 -20.95
CA GLN A 291 8.73 9.45 -21.52
C GLN A 291 8.84 8.60 -22.79
N LEU A 292 8.27 7.40 -22.79
CA LEU A 292 8.27 6.52 -23.97
C LEU A 292 7.50 7.17 -25.13
N ASP A 293 6.34 7.77 -24.86
CA ASP A 293 5.55 8.50 -25.86
C ASP A 293 6.37 9.62 -26.52
N ARG A 294 7.02 10.47 -25.72
CA ARG A 294 7.89 11.53 -26.26
C ARG A 294 9.08 11.00 -27.06
N ILE A 295 9.62 9.83 -26.68
CA ILE A 295 10.72 9.21 -27.39
C ILE A 295 10.23 8.65 -28.73
N ALA A 296 9.10 7.95 -28.75
CA ALA A 296 8.48 7.43 -29.97
C ALA A 296 8.18 8.57 -30.96
N GLN A 297 7.54 9.65 -30.51
CA GLN A 297 7.26 10.83 -31.33
C GLN A 297 8.53 11.49 -31.88
N ALA A 298 9.62 11.49 -31.11
CA ALA A 298 10.89 12.06 -31.55
C ALA A 298 11.60 11.18 -32.57
N LEU A 299 11.56 9.85 -32.40
CA LEU A 299 12.17 8.89 -33.31
C LEU A 299 11.40 8.78 -34.63
N GLY A 300 10.07 8.91 -34.60
CA GLY A 300 9.18 8.87 -35.77
C GLY A 300 9.01 7.48 -36.40
N GLU A 301 10.09 6.68 -36.49
CA GLU A 301 10.09 5.34 -37.07
C GLU A 301 9.75 4.24 -36.04
N VAL A 302 9.96 4.51 -34.75
CA VAL A 302 9.73 3.56 -33.65
C VAL A 302 8.44 3.93 -32.92
N GLY A 303 7.48 3.00 -32.91
CA GLY A 303 6.18 3.21 -32.30
C GLY A 303 6.18 3.09 -30.78
N LEU A 304 5.23 3.76 -30.13
CA LEU A 304 5.08 3.71 -28.66
C LEU A 304 4.84 2.30 -28.13
N VAL A 305 3.99 1.51 -28.80
CA VAL A 305 3.65 0.14 -28.38
C VAL A 305 4.90 -0.75 -28.33
N GLU A 306 5.79 -0.64 -29.32
CA GLU A 306 7.06 -1.39 -29.33
C GLU A 306 7.93 -1.01 -28.13
N LEU A 307 8.08 0.30 -27.84
CA LEU A 307 8.87 0.75 -26.70
C LEU A 307 8.28 0.29 -25.36
N ILE A 308 6.96 0.22 -25.25
CA ILE A 308 6.26 -0.29 -24.06
C ILE A 308 6.54 -1.78 -23.88
N GLU A 309 6.41 -2.58 -24.94
CA GLU A 309 6.64 -4.03 -24.89
C GLU A 309 8.07 -4.36 -24.47
N ARG A 310 9.07 -3.64 -25.02
CA ARG A 310 10.48 -3.78 -24.63
C ARG A 310 10.73 -3.51 -23.15
N VAL A 311 10.04 -2.51 -22.57
CA VAL A 311 10.18 -2.19 -21.13
C VAL A 311 9.41 -3.18 -20.27
N ALA A 312 8.18 -3.53 -20.65
CA ALA A 312 7.31 -4.43 -19.90
C ALA A 312 7.92 -5.85 -19.80
N THR A 313 8.52 -6.34 -20.88
CA THR A 313 9.21 -7.65 -20.92
C THR A 313 10.58 -7.63 -20.23
N GLY A 314 11.09 -6.44 -19.90
CA GLY A 314 12.43 -6.26 -19.33
C GLY A 314 13.56 -6.45 -20.34
N GLU A 315 13.27 -6.49 -21.65
CA GLU A 315 14.28 -6.53 -22.71
C GLU A 315 15.20 -5.30 -22.64
N ASN A 316 14.62 -4.13 -22.38
CA ASN A 316 15.37 -2.88 -22.20
C ASN A 316 14.84 -2.08 -21.01
N SER A 317 15.74 -1.45 -20.25
CA SER A 317 15.32 -0.46 -19.26
C SER A 317 14.94 0.86 -19.95
N LEU A 318 14.12 1.68 -19.29
CA LEU A 318 13.87 3.06 -19.73
C LEU A 318 15.18 3.88 -19.87
N GLY A 319 16.19 3.53 -19.06
CA GLY A 319 17.52 4.12 -19.17
C GLY A 319 18.18 3.84 -20.51
N ASP A 320 18.04 2.61 -21.00
CA ASP A 320 18.64 2.13 -22.25
C ASP A 320 17.94 2.77 -23.45
N ILE A 321 16.61 2.74 -23.48
CA ILE A 321 15.79 3.39 -24.51
C ILE A 321 16.14 4.88 -24.64
N ARG A 322 16.25 5.60 -23.51
CA ARG A 322 16.61 7.03 -23.52
C ARG A 322 18.03 7.28 -24.04
N SER A 323 18.99 6.40 -23.73
CA SER A 323 20.37 6.55 -24.19
C SER A 323 20.49 6.25 -25.68
N ALA A 324 19.86 5.17 -26.13
CA ALA A 324 19.77 4.81 -27.54
C ALA A 324 19.08 5.92 -28.36
N ALA A 325 17.92 6.44 -27.90
CA ALA A 325 17.20 7.50 -28.58
C ALA A 325 18.03 8.79 -28.68
N ARG A 326 18.77 9.15 -27.62
CA ARG A 326 19.64 10.34 -27.65
C ARG A 326 20.73 10.20 -28.72
N VAL A 327 21.27 9.00 -28.89
CA VAL A 327 22.32 8.72 -29.87
C VAL A 327 21.74 8.71 -31.28
N ALA A 328 20.61 8.01 -31.48
CA ALA A 328 19.88 7.99 -32.74
C ALA A 328 19.56 9.39 -33.25
N LEU A 329 18.97 10.24 -32.40
CA LEU A 329 18.60 11.61 -32.76
C LEU A 329 19.81 12.55 -32.96
N ARG A 330 20.92 12.32 -32.25
CA ARG A 330 22.09 13.20 -32.32
C ARG A 330 23.04 12.88 -33.46
N TYR A 331 23.18 11.60 -33.77
CA TYR A 331 24.17 11.09 -34.73
C TYR A 331 23.51 10.44 -35.95
N GLU A 332 22.19 10.57 -36.11
CA GLU A 332 21.41 9.93 -37.18
C GLU A 332 21.68 8.41 -37.25
N ALA A 333 21.81 7.80 -36.06
CA ALA A 333 22.14 6.39 -35.91
C ALA A 333 20.88 5.53 -35.90
N ASP A 334 21.02 4.29 -36.37
CA ASP A 334 20.00 3.27 -36.21
C ASP A 334 19.73 2.99 -34.72
N PHE A 335 18.46 3.09 -34.32
CA PHE A 335 18.06 2.96 -32.93
C PHE A 335 18.24 1.53 -32.39
N ALA A 336 18.00 0.51 -33.23
CA ALA A 336 18.16 -0.89 -32.84
C ALA A 336 19.65 -1.22 -32.63
N ALA A 337 20.52 -0.77 -33.54
CA ALA A 337 21.97 -0.92 -33.39
C ALA A 337 22.50 -0.26 -32.09
N ALA A 338 21.90 0.87 -31.68
CA ALA A 338 22.27 1.52 -30.43
C ALA A 338 21.83 0.70 -29.20
N LEU A 339 20.69 0.02 -29.25
CA LEU A 339 20.23 -0.91 -28.22
C LEU A 339 21.11 -2.18 -28.17
N ASP A 340 21.53 -2.70 -29.33
CA ASP A 340 22.40 -3.88 -29.41
C ASP A 340 23.75 -3.65 -28.72
N LEU A 341 24.30 -2.44 -28.82
CA LEU A 341 25.53 -2.09 -28.10
C LEU A 341 25.34 -2.08 -26.58
N LEU A 342 24.20 -1.60 -26.09
CA LEU A 342 23.87 -1.65 -24.67
C LEU A 342 23.67 -3.10 -24.20
N ALA A 343 22.97 -3.91 -24.98
CA ALA A 343 22.81 -5.35 -24.74
C ALA A 343 24.16 -6.09 -24.77
N GLY A 344 25.09 -5.61 -25.60
CA GLY A 344 26.48 -6.07 -25.68
C GLY A 344 27.35 -5.71 -24.47
N GLY A 345 26.85 -4.86 -23.55
CA GLY A 345 27.53 -4.50 -22.31
C GLY A 345 28.04 -3.06 -22.25
N ALA A 346 27.84 -2.25 -23.29
CA ALA A 346 28.13 -0.83 -23.22
C ALA A 346 27.25 -0.15 -22.17
N SER A 347 27.83 0.72 -21.34
CA SER A 347 27.02 1.50 -20.41
C SER A 347 26.30 2.66 -21.11
N ASN A 348 25.19 3.11 -20.50
CA ASN A 348 24.44 4.28 -20.92
C ASN A 348 25.31 5.57 -21.06
N GLY A 349 26.42 5.67 -20.32
CA GLY A 349 27.36 6.78 -20.41
C GLY A 349 28.38 6.66 -21.55
N GLU A 350 28.75 5.43 -21.92
CA GLU A 350 29.74 5.13 -22.96
C GLU A 350 29.17 5.23 -24.36
N LEU A 351 27.88 4.90 -24.54
CA LEU A 351 27.22 4.88 -25.85
C LEU A 351 27.43 6.18 -26.64
N GLY A 352 27.28 7.33 -25.99
CA GLY A 352 27.49 8.63 -26.64
C GLY A 352 28.94 8.93 -27.01
N GLN A 353 29.92 8.31 -26.34
CA GLN A 353 31.34 8.39 -26.69
C GLN A 353 31.67 7.45 -27.86
N ILE A 354 31.13 6.23 -27.83
CA ILE A 354 31.28 5.23 -28.90
C ILE A 354 30.87 5.83 -30.24
N TYR A 355 29.65 6.37 -30.35
CA TYR A 355 29.16 6.95 -31.60
C TYR A 355 29.91 8.21 -32.02
N ARG A 356 30.37 9.02 -31.06
CA ARG A 356 31.20 10.20 -31.38
C ARG A 356 32.52 9.79 -32.01
N THR A 357 33.23 8.88 -31.36
CA THR A 357 34.53 8.38 -31.82
C THR A 357 34.37 7.62 -33.13
N ALA A 358 33.31 6.83 -33.29
CA ALA A 358 32.99 6.15 -34.55
C ALA A 358 32.80 7.15 -35.70
N GLY A 359 32.02 8.22 -35.48
CA GLY A 359 31.81 9.28 -36.46
C GLY A 359 33.09 10.06 -36.82
N GLU A 360 33.95 10.34 -35.84
CA GLU A 360 35.24 11.00 -36.06
C GLU A 360 36.24 10.13 -36.85
N LEU A 361 36.20 8.81 -36.64
CA LEU A 361 37.08 7.85 -37.30
C LEU A 361 36.51 7.30 -38.61
N GLY A 362 35.21 7.51 -38.88
CA GLY A 362 34.51 6.96 -40.04
C GLY A 362 34.35 5.44 -40.03
N ILE A 363 34.37 4.82 -38.83
CA ILE A 363 34.26 3.37 -38.62
C ILE A 363 32.95 3.00 -37.91
N ASP A 364 32.62 1.70 -37.90
CA ASP A 364 31.41 1.20 -37.25
C ASP A 364 31.46 1.34 -35.70
N PRO A 365 30.37 1.80 -35.04
CA PRO A 365 30.28 1.91 -33.58
C PRO A 365 30.59 0.61 -32.81
N ALA A 366 30.24 -0.57 -33.35
CA ALA A 366 30.52 -1.86 -32.72
C ALA A 366 32.02 -2.18 -32.67
N VAL A 367 32.81 -1.61 -33.59
CA VAL A 367 34.28 -1.71 -33.58
C VAL A 367 34.84 -0.91 -32.41
N VAL A 368 34.38 0.34 -32.23
CA VAL A 368 34.80 1.20 -31.13
C VAL A 368 34.44 0.58 -29.77
N ALA A 369 33.24 0.01 -29.65
CA ALA A 369 32.79 -0.69 -28.44
C ALA A 369 33.71 -1.86 -28.09
N GLY A 370 34.12 -2.67 -29.08
CA GLY A 370 35.04 -3.79 -28.86
C GLY A 370 36.39 -3.35 -28.28
N TYR A 371 36.96 -2.25 -28.78
CA TYR A 371 38.22 -1.72 -28.22
C TYR A 371 38.05 -1.17 -26.80
N GLN A 372 36.90 -0.56 -26.49
CA GLN A 372 36.63 -0.05 -25.15
C GLN A 372 36.45 -1.18 -24.12
N GLU A 373 35.80 -2.28 -24.50
CA GLU A 373 35.75 -3.49 -23.67
C GLU A 373 37.14 -4.07 -23.36
N MET A 374 38.08 -3.91 -24.29
CA MET A 374 39.49 -4.30 -24.11
C MET A 374 40.30 -3.29 -23.27
N GLY A 375 39.67 -2.24 -22.76
CA GLY A 375 40.29 -1.22 -21.91
C GLY A 375 40.97 -0.09 -22.67
N VAL A 376 40.84 -0.04 -24.00
CA VAL A 376 41.39 1.06 -24.82
C VAL A 376 40.49 2.28 -24.71
N ARG A 377 41.05 3.41 -24.31
CA ARG A 377 40.28 4.64 -24.14
C ARG A 377 40.00 5.31 -25.49
N ALA A 378 38.86 5.99 -25.61
CA ALA A 378 38.51 6.76 -26.81
C ALA A 378 39.61 7.76 -27.24
N VAL A 379 40.31 8.36 -26.28
CA VAL A 379 41.43 9.28 -26.55
C VAL A 379 42.62 8.56 -27.21
N GLU A 380 42.89 7.32 -26.82
CA GLU A 380 43.96 6.51 -27.40
C GLU A 380 43.62 6.11 -28.84
N LEU A 381 42.36 5.77 -29.12
CA LEU A 381 41.87 5.52 -30.49
C LEU A 381 42.02 6.76 -31.37
N GLN A 382 41.58 7.93 -30.90
CA GLN A 382 41.73 9.20 -31.63
C GLN A 382 43.19 9.59 -31.85
N GLN A 383 44.07 9.26 -30.90
CA GLN A 383 45.48 9.58 -31.00
C GLN A 383 46.20 8.63 -31.96
N ALA A 384 45.82 7.35 -31.95
CA ALA A 384 46.26 6.36 -32.93
C ALA A 384 45.91 6.80 -34.35
N ALA A 385 44.66 7.18 -34.59
CA ALA A 385 44.19 7.64 -35.90
C ALA A 385 44.93 8.88 -36.41
N ARG A 386 45.16 9.88 -35.54
CA ARG A 386 45.92 11.10 -35.92
C ARG A 386 47.39 10.81 -36.25
N VAL A 387 48.01 9.88 -35.52
CA VAL A 387 49.40 9.48 -35.78
C VAL A 387 49.48 8.66 -37.07
N ALA A 388 48.53 7.77 -37.29
CA ALA A 388 48.40 6.94 -38.49
C ALA A 388 48.19 7.78 -39.76
N GLU A 389 47.29 8.77 -39.72
CA GLU A 389 47.06 9.70 -40.82
C GLU A 389 48.35 10.43 -41.22
N ARG A 390 49.13 10.88 -40.23
CA ARG A 390 50.41 11.55 -40.47
C ARG A 390 51.47 10.63 -41.07
N LEU A 391 51.47 9.35 -40.68
CA LEU A 391 52.45 8.36 -41.12
C LEU A 391 52.02 7.63 -42.40
N GLY A 392 50.78 7.81 -42.87
CA GLY A 392 50.20 7.00 -43.93
C GLY A 392 50.06 5.52 -43.54
N ALA A 393 49.95 5.24 -42.23
CA ALA A 393 49.87 3.90 -41.67
C ALA A 393 48.43 3.53 -41.30
N ASP A 394 48.21 2.26 -41.02
CA ASP A 394 46.98 1.78 -40.40
C ASP A 394 46.95 2.16 -38.90
N TRP A 395 45.82 2.67 -38.44
CA TRP A 395 45.67 3.15 -37.07
C TRP A 395 45.61 2.01 -36.05
N ALA A 396 45.11 0.83 -36.42
CA ALA A 396 45.11 -0.32 -35.53
C ALA A 396 46.55 -0.81 -35.27
N SER A 397 47.40 -0.79 -36.30
CA SER A 397 48.84 -1.09 -36.19
C SER A 397 49.58 -0.09 -35.29
N VAL A 398 49.22 1.20 -35.37
CA VAL A 398 49.74 2.24 -34.46
C VAL A 398 49.30 2.00 -33.01
N LEU A 399 48.05 1.57 -32.81
CA LEU A 399 47.52 1.26 -31.48
C LEU A 399 48.21 0.02 -30.88
N GLU A 400 48.47 -1.00 -31.68
CA GLU A 400 49.18 -2.22 -31.27
C GLU A 400 50.62 -1.93 -30.85
N ALA A 401 51.35 -1.11 -31.62
CA ALA A 401 52.69 -0.65 -31.23
C ALA A 401 52.65 0.09 -29.87
N HIS A 402 51.64 0.94 -29.64
CA HIS A 402 51.48 1.61 -28.35
C HIS A 402 51.17 0.63 -27.21
N ALA A 403 50.29 -0.35 -27.46
CA ALA A 403 49.94 -1.40 -26.50
C ALA A 403 51.13 -2.31 -26.17
N ALA A 404 52.07 -2.51 -27.11
CA ALA A 404 53.33 -3.22 -26.92
C ALA A 404 54.37 -2.45 -26.09
N GLY A 405 54.05 -1.22 -25.66
CA GLY A 405 54.88 -0.40 -24.77
C GLY A 405 55.61 0.75 -25.45
N GLU A 406 55.42 0.95 -26.76
CA GLU A 406 56.02 2.10 -27.44
C GLU A 406 55.34 3.42 -27.06
N SER A 407 56.13 4.48 -26.92
CA SER A 407 55.58 5.81 -26.63
C SER A 407 54.98 6.45 -27.89
N TRP A 408 53.95 7.29 -27.72
CA TRP A 408 53.44 8.11 -28.83
C TRP A 408 54.51 9.00 -29.50
N GLY A 409 55.63 9.25 -28.84
CA GLY A 409 56.76 10.02 -29.37
C GLY A 409 57.74 9.19 -30.21
N SER A 410 57.89 7.89 -29.94
CA SER A 410 58.71 6.97 -30.75
C SER A 410 57.96 6.63 -32.05
N ILE A 411 56.67 6.28 -31.92
CA ILE A 411 55.81 5.96 -33.06
C ILE A 411 55.73 7.14 -34.05
N ARG A 412 55.54 8.38 -33.54
CA ARG A 412 55.48 9.59 -34.39
C ARG A 412 56.77 9.90 -35.17
N ARG A 413 57.92 9.39 -34.73
CA ARG A 413 59.22 9.62 -35.39
C ARG A 413 59.56 8.51 -36.39
N GLY A 414 58.73 7.47 -36.51
CA GLY A 414 59.01 6.31 -37.35
C GLY A 414 60.17 5.46 -36.82
N GLU A 415 60.52 5.61 -35.53
CA GLU A 415 61.58 4.84 -34.85
C GLU A 415 61.04 3.51 -34.29
N ALA A 416 59.98 2.95 -34.88
CA ALA A 416 59.51 1.62 -34.51
C ALA A 416 60.60 0.62 -34.91
N GLU A 417 61.24 -0.02 -33.92
CA GLU A 417 62.15 -1.13 -34.19
C GLU A 417 61.35 -2.26 -34.85
N GLU A 418 61.75 -2.64 -36.07
CA GLU A 418 61.19 -3.78 -36.79
C GLU A 418 61.19 -5.04 -35.92
N ALA A 419 60.00 -5.48 -35.48
CA ALA A 419 59.77 -6.88 -35.17
C ALA A 419 59.50 -7.66 -36.49
N PRO A 420 59.96 -8.92 -36.64
CA PRO A 420 60.19 -9.50 -37.96
C PRO A 420 58.95 -10.15 -38.62
N GLY A 421 58.46 -9.52 -39.70
CA GLY A 421 57.93 -10.11 -40.96
C GLY A 421 56.62 -10.94 -40.95
N PRO A 422 56.06 -11.30 -42.15
CA PRO A 422 56.61 -11.18 -43.51
C PRO A 422 55.71 -10.47 -44.54
N GLY A 423 56.27 -10.05 -45.69
CA GLY A 423 55.54 -10.01 -46.96
C GLY A 423 55.54 -8.69 -47.73
N ASN A 424 56.57 -8.50 -48.55
CA ASN A 424 56.76 -7.42 -49.52
C ASN A 424 55.67 -7.40 -50.62
N SER A 425 55.16 -6.22 -50.99
CA SER A 425 54.82 -5.94 -52.39
C SER A 425 55.05 -4.47 -52.75
N GLN A 426 55.99 -4.26 -53.67
CA GLN A 426 56.27 -2.99 -54.32
C GLN A 426 55.16 -2.64 -55.32
N GLY A 427 54.74 -1.39 -55.33
CA GLY A 427 53.96 -0.80 -56.42
C GLY A 427 54.32 0.67 -56.60
N GLN A 428 55.20 0.97 -57.55
CA GLN A 428 55.42 2.31 -58.08
C GLN A 428 54.27 2.69 -59.03
N GLY A 429 53.75 3.92 -58.94
CA GLY A 429 52.80 4.46 -59.92
C GLY A 429 52.54 5.95 -59.73
N ASN A 430 53.08 6.75 -60.64
CA ASN A 430 52.88 8.20 -60.78
C ASN A 430 51.42 8.57 -61.13
N GLY A 431 50.96 9.72 -60.62
CA GLY A 431 50.30 10.77 -61.41
C GLY A 431 48.83 10.61 -61.84
N GLN A 432 47.99 11.41 -61.18
CA GLN A 432 46.79 12.11 -61.68
C GLN A 432 45.53 11.31 -62.10
N GLY A 433 44.49 11.49 -61.29
CA GLY A 433 43.08 11.28 -61.64
C GLY A 433 42.22 11.70 -60.45
N GLN A 434 41.40 12.74 -60.62
CA GLN A 434 40.47 13.22 -59.59
C GLN A 434 39.32 12.23 -59.37
N ASP A 435 38.85 12.23 -58.12
CA ASP A 435 37.55 11.76 -57.62
C ASP A 435 37.29 10.23 -57.53
N ASN A 436 36.70 9.81 -56.41
CA ASN A 436 36.40 8.43 -55.93
C ASN A 436 37.45 7.67 -55.06
N GLY A 437 38.29 8.38 -54.29
CA GLY A 437 39.28 7.73 -53.39
C GLY A 437 38.81 7.27 -52.00
N GLN A 438 37.55 7.51 -51.62
CA GLN A 438 37.09 7.35 -50.23
C GLN A 438 36.35 6.03 -49.95
N GLU A 439 35.55 5.54 -50.91
CA GLU A 439 34.87 4.23 -50.81
C GLU A 439 35.80 3.00 -50.82
N PRO A 440 36.82 2.89 -51.71
CA PRO A 440 37.67 1.69 -51.73
C PRO A 440 38.51 1.56 -50.46
N LYS A 441 39.01 2.67 -49.91
CA LYS A 441 39.74 2.68 -48.63
C LYS A 441 38.85 2.31 -47.45
N LYS A 442 37.60 2.79 -47.43
CA LYS A 442 36.63 2.46 -46.37
C LYS A 442 36.28 0.97 -46.35
N ASN A 443 36.09 0.37 -47.53
CA ASN A 443 35.78 -1.06 -47.66
C ASN A 443 37.00 -1.95 -47.34
N GLU A 444 38.20 -1.52 -47.72
CA GLU A 444 39.44 -2.22 -47.39
C GLU A 444 39.71 -2.22 -45.88
N ILE A 445 39.54 -1.06 -45.22
CA ILE A 445 39.63 -0.93 -43.77
C ILE A 445 38.56 -1.78 -43.06
N GLN A 446 37.32 -1.76 -43.54
CA GLN A 446 36.25 -2.56 -42.93
C GLN A 446 36.51 -4.06 -43.05
N ASN A 447 37.06 -4.52 -44.17
CA ASN A 447 37.38 -5.93 -44.39
C ASN A 447 38.54 -6.39 -43.50
N GLU A 448 39.58 -5.57 -43.34
CA GLU A 448 40.71 -5.89 -42.47
C GLU A 448 40.27 -5.94 -40.98
N VAL A 449 39.41 -5.01 -40.57
CA VAL A 449 38.82 -4.98 -39.22
C VAL A 449 37.94 -6.22 -38.96
N ASN A 450 37.10 -6.59 -39.93
CA ASN A 450 36.27 -7.79 -39.84
C ASN A 450 37.12 -9.06 -39.71
N LEU A 451 38.26 -9.12 -40.40
CA LEU A 451 39.19 -10.25 -40.31
C LEU A 451 39.82 -10.34 -38.90
N ARG A 452 40.29 -9.22 -38.35
CA ARG A 452 40.91 -9.19 -37.00
C ARG A 452 39.90 -9.50 -35.89
N LEU A 453 38.64 -9.07 -36.03
CA LEU A 453 37.60 -9.41 -35.06
C LEU A 453 37.25 -10.90 -35.11
N ALA A 454 37.23 -11.50 -36.31
CA ALA A 454 37.06 -12.94 -36.46
C ALA A 454 38.20 -13.72 -35.77
N GLU A 455 39.44 -13.27 -35.94
CA GLU A 455 40.63 -13.86 -35.29
C GLU A 455 40.57 -13.83 -33.76
N GLN A 456 40.16 -12.70 -33.19
CA GLN A 456 40.09 -12.54 -31.75
C GLN A 456 38.94 -13.35 -31.12
N LEU A 457 37.77 -13.38 -31.77
CA LEU A 457 36.66 -14.22 -31.33
C LEU A 457 36.99 -15.71 -31.46
N ALA A 458 37.67 -16.11 -32.54
CA ALA A 458 38.18 -17.46 -32.73
C ALA A 458 39.13 -17.86 -31.59
N ALA A 459 40.10 -17.01 -31.25
CA ALA A 459 41.02 -17.24 -30.14
C ALA A 459 40.30 -17.33 -28.78
N ARG A 460 39.33 -16.45 -28.52
CA ARG A 460 38.61 -16.38 -27.24
C ARG A 460 37.70 -17.58 -27.00
N TYR A 461 37.02 -18.06 -28.05
CA TYR A 461 36.05 -19.15 -27.96
C TYR A 461 36.63 -20.50 -28.41
N GLY A 462 37.92 -20.56 -28.74
CA GLY A 462 38.60 -21.79 -29.18
C GLY A 462 38.10 -22.32 -30.53
N LEU A 463 37.66 -21.43 -31.41
CA LEU A 463 37.15 -21.73 -32.75
C LEU A 463 38.19 -21.39 -33.81
N THR A 464 37.96 -21.81 -35.06
CA THR A 464 38.76 -21.33 -36.20
C THR A 464 38.20 -20.02 -36.74
N ILE A 465 39.07 -19.24 -37.38
CA ILE A 465 38.72 -17.93 -37.96
C ILE A 465 37.60 -18.11 -39.01
N GLU A 466 37.69 -19.16 -39.82
CA GLU A 466 36.71 -19.47 -40.87
C GLU A 466 35.33 -19.80 -40.28
N ALA A 467 35.28 -20.44 -39.11
CA ALA A 467 34.02 -20.73 -38.44
C ALA A 467 33.32 -19.44 -37.97
N VAL A 468 34.10 -18.49 -37.45
CA VAL A 468 33.59 -17.19 -37.02
C VAL A 468 33.18 -16.33 -38.22
N GLN A 469 33.95 -16.34 -39.31
CA GLN A 469 33.58 -15.64 -40.55
C GLN A 469 32.34 -16.24 -41.23
N ALA A 470 32.17 -17.56 -41.17
CA ALA A 470 30.94 -18.21 -41.64
C ALA A 470 29.73 -17.76 -40.81
N MET A 471 29.88 -17.66 -39.49
CA MET A 471 28.84 -17.12 -38.60
C MET A 471 28.52 -15.66 -38.94
N TYR A 472 29.55 -14.85 -39.19
CA TYR A 472 29.39 -13.45 -39.62
C TYR A 472 28.60 -13.33 -40.93
N GLY A 473 28.86 -14.22 -41.91
CA GLY A 473 28.07 -14.32 -43.12
C GLY A 473 26.61 -14.73 -42.86
N THR A 474 26.35 -15.70 -41.98
CA THR A 474 24.98 -16.11 -41.62
C THR A 474 24.23 -15.04 -40.83
N CYS A 475 24.95 -14.20 -40.10
CA CYS A 475 24.42 -13.04 -39.38
C CYS A 475 24.29 -11.79 -40.26
N GLY A 476 24.40 -11.92 -41.60
CA GLY A 476 24.21 -10.80 -42.52
C GLY A 476 25.24 -9.68 -42.37
N GLY A 477 26.42 -9.96 -41.80
CA GLY A 477 27.45 -8.95 -41.55
C GLY A 477 27.31 -8.23 -40.20
N ASP A 478 26.50 -8.74 -39.28
CA ASP A 478 26.38 -8.21 -37.92
C ASP A 478 27.22 -9.01 -36.90
N TRP A 479 28.14 -8.31 -36.22
CA TRP A 479 28.99 -8.88 -35.17
C TRP A 479 28.26 -9.08 -33.83
N GLY A 480 27.16 -8.37 -33.58
CA GLY A 480 26.31 -8.56 -32.41
C GLY A 480 25.66 -9.94 -32.42
N CYS A 481 25.00 -10.29 -33.52
CA CYS A 481 24.46 -11.63 -33.78
C CYS A 481 25.52 -12.74 -33.61
N VAL A 482 26.74 -12.56 -34.13
CA VAL A 482 27.82 -13.56 -34.00
C VAL A 482 28.18 -13.78 -32.52
N ARG A 483 28.35 -12.71 -31.74
CA ARG A 483 28.70 -12.80 -30.31
C ARG A 483 27.58 -13.43 -29.49
N THR A 484 26.33 -13.06 -29.77
CA THR A 484 25.14 -13.66 -29.12
C THR A 484 25.06 -15.16 -29.41
N THR A 485 25.29 -15.55 -30.66
CA THR A 485 25.31 -16.96 -31.08
C THR A 485 26.42 -17.74 -30.38
N LEU A 486 27.64 -17.19 -30.32
CA LEU A 486 28.77 -17.81 -29.62
C LEU A 486 28.51 -17.96 -28.11
N ARG A 487 27.90 -16.95 -27.48
CA ARG A 487 27.54 -17.01 -26.06
C ARG A 487 26.50 -18.10 -25.77
N LEU A 488 25.44 -18.18 -26.59
CA LEU A 488 24.40 -19.21 -26.45
C LEU A 488 24.95 -20.63 -26.67
N GLN A 489 25.90 -20.81 -27.60
CA GLN A 489 26.56 -22.10 -27.82
C GLN A 489 27.39 -22.55 -26.61
N VAL A 490 28.09 -21.63 -25.93
CA VAL A 490 28.83 -21.92 -24.70
C VAL A 490 27.88 -22.28 -23.55
N GLU A 491 26.75 -21.60 -23.43
CA GLU A 491 25.72 -21.91 -22.42
C GLU A 491 25.06 -23.28 -22.66
N GLN A 492 24.86 -23.70 -23.92
CA GLN A 492 24.32 -25.02 -24.27
C GLN A 492 25.36 -26.15 -24.08
N HIS A 493 26.64 -25.93 -24.41
CA HIS A 493 27.71 -26.91 -24.18
C HIS A 493 28.18 -27.01 -22.72
N GLY A 494 27.92 -25.98 -21.89
CA GLY A 494 28.13 -26.03 -20.44
C GLY A 494 27.17 -26.96 -19.68
N ARG A 495 26.04 -27.36 -20.29
CA ARG A 495 25.06 -28.31 -19.70
C ARG A 495 25.30 -29.78 -20.04
N GLY A 496 26.28 -30.10 -20.88
CA GLY A 496 26.59 -31.48 -21.29
C GLY A 496 28.00 -31.91 -20.88
N LYS A 497 28.21 -32.27 -19.60
CA LYS A 497 29.41 -33.05 -19.21
C LYS A 497 29.27 -34.49 -19.73
N PRO A 498 30.24 -35.06 -20.46
CA PRO A 498 30.39 -36.50 -20.53
C PRO A 498 31.02 -37.02 -19.21
N LYS A 499 30.67 -38.26 -18.86
CA LYS A 499 31.14 -39.00 -17.67
C LYS A 499 32.66 -39.13 -17.62
#